data_AF-A0A1A8XYZ2-F1
#
_entry.id   AF-A0A1A8XYZ2-F1
#
_cell.length_a   1.000
_cell.length_b   1.000
_cell.length_c   1.000
_cell.angle_alpha   90.00
_cell.angle_beta   90.00
_cell.angle_gamma   90.00
#
_symmetry.space_group_name_H-M   'P 1'
#
loop_
_entity.id
_entity.type
_entity.pdbx_description
1 polymer ?
#
loop_
_entity_poly.entity_id
_entity_poly.type
_entity_poly.pdbx_seq_one_letter_code
_entity_poly.pdbx_strand_id
1 'polypeptide(L)' 'MHVEEAIGYFLACSKAFASLEILLGEIDGNDNLLAQGSLISAGLHIAERYADLAASWRDDLKAGGFQS' A
#
# COMPACT_ATOMS: atom_id res chain seq x y z
N MET A 1 -15.57 12.70 -4.71
CA MET A 1 -15.22 11.68 -3.70
C MET A 1 -15.99 11.96 -2.43
N HIS A 2 -16.64 10.98 -1.82
CA HIS A 2 -17.30 11.15 -0.52
C HIS A 2 -16.32 10.93 0.63
N VAL A 3 -16.62 11.47 1.82
CA VAL A 3 -15.76 11.33 3.02
C VAL A 3 -15.52 9.85 3.35
N GLU A 4 -16.54 9.01 3.18
CA GLU A 4 -16.46 7.57 3.42
C GLU A 4 -15.44 6.88 2.50
N GLU A 5 -15.34 7.31 1.23
CA GLU A 5 -14.37 6.77 0.28
C GLU A 5 -12.94 7.12 0.69
N ALA A 6 -12.69 8.36 1.14
CA ALA A 6 -11.36 8.73 1.66
C ALA A 6 -10.98 7.95 2.91
N ILE A 7 -11.91 7.71 3.84
CA ILE A 7 -11.66 6.84 5.00
C ILE A 7 -11.28 5.43 4.53
N GLY A 8 -11.97 4.92 3.51
CA GLY A 8 -11.63 3.66 2.85
C GLY A 8 -10.21 3.63 2.29
N TYR A 9 -9.80 4.67 1.55
CA TYR A 9 -8.44 4.80 1.01
C TYR A 9 -7.38 4.87 2.12
N PHE A 10 -7.59 5.67 3.17
CA PHE A 10 -6.68 5.75 4.31
C PHE A 10 -6.51 4.40 5.01
N LEU A 11 -7.62 3.68 5.25
CA LEU A 11 -7.58 2.35 5.86
C LEU A 11 -6.84 1.34 4.99
N ALA A 12 -7.05 1.41 3.67
CA ALA A 12 -6.37 0.54 2.71
C ALA A 12 -4.85 0.77 2.74
N CYS A 13 -4.39 2.03 2.68
CA CYS A 13 -2.98 2.37 2.78
C CYS A 13 -2.37 1.97 4.13
N SER A 14 -3.10 2.14 5.24
CA SER A 14 -2.63 1.70 6.58
C SER A 14 -2.39 0.18 6.64
N LYS A 15 -3.30 -0.62 6.08
CA LYS A 15 -3.12 -2.08 5.98
C LYS A 15 -1.93 -2.48 5.10
N ALA A 16 -1.68 -1.72 4.03
CA ALA A 16 -0.52 -1.92 3.18
C ALA A 16 0.78 -1.72 3.94
N PHE A 17 0.90 -0.62 4.69
CA PHE A 17 2.09 -0.32 5.49
C PHE A 17 2.33 -1.39 6.56
N ALA A 18 1.29 -1.83 7.26
CA ALA A 18 1.43 -2.92 8.24
C ALA A 18 1.92 -4.23 7.59
N SER A 19 1.45 -4.53 6.38
CA SER A 19 1.90 -5.72 5.64
C SER A 19 3.36 -5.61 5.19
N LEU A 20 3.78 -4.42 4.74
CA LEU A 20 5.17 -4.15 4.35
C LEU A 20 6.11 -4.22 5.56
N GLU A 21 5.69 -3.73 6.73
CA GLU A 21 6.47 -3.83 7.98
C GLU A 21 6.76 -5.28 8.34
N ILE A 22 5.74 -6.16 8.28
CA ILE A 22 5.92 -7.59 8.52
C ILE A 22 6.91 -8.19 7.52
N LEU A 23 6.75 -7.90 6.22
CA LEU A 23 7.65 -8.42 5.19
C LEU A 23 9.10 -7.97 5.39
N LEU A 24 9.32 -6.72 5.81
CA LEU A 24 10.67 -6.21 6.11
C LEU A 24 11.29 -6.96 7.29
N GLY A 25 10.52 -7.23 8.35
CA GLY A 25 10.98 -8.06 9.46
C GLY A 25 11.35 -9.49 9.05
N GLU A 26 10.52 -10.11 8.19
CA GLU A 26 10.78 -11.46 7.67
C GLU A 26 11.98 -11.51 6.71
N ILE A 27 12.24 -10.43 5.95
CA ILE A 27 13.44 -10.34 5.09
C ILE A 27 14.70 -10.25 5.96
N ASP A 28 14.69 -9.39 6.98
CA ASP A 28 15.84 -9.17 7.86
C ASP A 28 16.18 -10.41 8.70
N GLY A 29 15.16 -11.16 9.14
CA GLY A 29 15.32 -12.35 9.97
C GLY A 29 15.60 -13.67 9.23
N ASN A 30 15.68 -13.68 7.89
CA ASN A 30 15.73 -14.91 7.10
C ASN A 30 17.04 -15.07 6.34
N ASP A 31 17.81 -16.12 6.64
CA ASP A 31 19.10 -16.40 5.98
C ASP A 31 18.96 -17.06 4.59
N ASN A 32 17.75 -17.43 4.17
CA ASN A 32 17.50 -18.04 2.88
C ASN A 32 17.26 -16.99 1.78
N LEU A 33 18.28 -16.78 0.95
CA LEU A 33 18.27 -15.82 -0.17
C LEU A 33 17.10 -15.99 -1.15
N LEU A 34 16.66 -17.24 -1.42
CA LEU A 34 15.53 -17.50 -2.32
C LEU A 34 14.20 -17.05 -1.68
N ALA A 35 14.05 -17.28 -0.37
CA ALA A 35 12.88 -16.83 0.37
C ALA A 35 12.87 -15.31 0.49
N GLN A 36 14.01 -14.68 0.79
CA GLN A 36 14.15 -13.22 0.77
C GLN A 36 13.75 -12.62 -0.58
N GLY A 37 14.21 -13.18 -1.70
CA GLY A 37 13.83 -12.71 -3.04
C GLY A 37 12.32 -12.78 -3.29
N SER A 38 11.66 -13.83 -2.79
CA SER A 38 10.21 -13.98 -2.88
C SER A 38 9.46 -12.95 -2.03
N LEU A 39 9.95 -12.68 -0.81
CA LEU A 39 9.39 -11.68 0.11
C LEU A 39 9.56 -10.25 -0.44
N ILE A 40 10.72 -9.93 -1.01
CA ILE A 40 10.98 -8.64 -1.67
C ILE A 40 10.01 -8.44 -2.84
N SER A 41 9.82 -9.47 -3.68
CA SER A 41 8.88 -9.41 -4.81
C SER A 41 7.43 -9.18 -4.34
N ALA A 42 7.01 -9.85 -3.27
CA ALA A 42 5.70 -9.63 -2.66
C ALA A 42 5.54 -8.20 -2.11
N GLY A 43 6.58 -7.68 -1.45
CA GLY A 43 6.62 -6.31 -0.95
C GLY A 43 6.50 -5.27 -2.07
N LEU A 44 7.21 -5.48 -3.18
CA LEU A 44 7.12 -4.61 -4.36
C LEU A 44 5.71 -4.62 -4.96
N HIS A 45 5.08 -5.80 -5.11
CA HIS A 45 3.70 -5.90 -5.59
C HIS A 45 2.70 -5.14 -4.71
N ILE A 46 2.85 -5.24 -3.38
CA ILE A 46 2.02 -4.48 -2.44
C ILE A 46 2.26 -2.98 -2.65
N ALA A 47 3.53 -2.54 -2.62
CA ALA A 47 3.87 -1.13 -2.78
C ALA A 47 3.32 -0.53 -4.08
N GLU A 48 3.47 -1.23 -5.21
CA GLU A 48 2.97 -0.79 -6.52
C GLU A 48 1.45 -0.64 -6.52
N ARG A 49 0.71 -1.67 -6.06
CA ARG A 49 -0.76 -1.63 -6.01
C ARG A 49 -1.29 -0.45 -5.20
N TYR A 50 -0.65 -0.14 -4.07
CA TYR A 50 -1.08 0.98 -3.22
C TYR A 50 -0.56 2.33 -3.70
N ALA A 51 0.54 2.38 -4.44
CA ALA A 51 0.97 3.59 -5.15
C ALA A 51 -0.04 3.99 -6.22
N ASP A 52 -0.56 3.02 -6.99
CA ASP A 52 -1.62 3.24 -7.97
C ASP A 52 -2.91 3.74 -7.30
N LEU A 53 -3.30 3.12 -6.18
CA LEU A 53 -4.44 3.56 -5.38
C LEU A 53 -4.29 5.01 -4.91
N ALA A 54 -3.11 5.35 -4.38
CA ALA A 54 -2.81 6.70 -3.91
C ALA A 54 -2.76 7.72 -5.06
N ALA A 55 -2.31 7.32 -6.25
CA ALA A 55 -2.32 8.15 -7.45
C ALA A 55 -3.75 8.43 -7.91
N SER A 56 -4.59 7.41 -8.03
CA SER A 56 -6.02 7.55 -8.36
C SER A 56 -6.71 8.50 -7.39
N TRP A 57 -6.51 8.28 -6.09
CA TRP A 57 -7.09 9.13 -5.06
C TRP A 57 -6.64 10.60 -5.17
N ARG A 58 -5.36 10.84 -5.49
CA ARG A 58 -4.83 12.19 -5.71
C ARG A 58 -5.47 12.86 -6.92
N ASP A 59 -5.73 12.12 -7.98
CA ASP A 59 -6.35 12.66 -9.18
C ASP A 59 -7.85 12.94 -8.98
N ASP A 60 -8.56 12.11 -8.23
CA ASP A 60 -9.95 12.37 -7.81
C ASP A 60 -10.05 13.64 -6.94
N LEU A 61 -9.07 13.85 -6.04
CA LEU A 61 -8.97 15.06 -5.25
C LEU A 61 -8.78 16.32 -6.12
N LYS A 62 -7.92 16.24 -7.15
CA LYS A 62 -7.71 17.35 -8.09
C LYS A 62 -8.93 17.64 -8.95
N ALA A 63 -9.75 16.63 -9.25
CA ALA A 63 -10.91 16.74 -10.13
C ALA A 63 -12.15 17.41 -9.49
N GLY A 64 -12.06 17.85 -8.23
CA GLY A 64 -13.17 18.51 -7.52
C GLY A 64 -13.44 17.97 -6.11
N GLY A 65 -12.66 16.99 -5.67
CA GLY A 65 -12.53 16.65 -4.25
C GLY A 65 -13.80 16.13 -3.58
N PHE A 66 -13.97 16.55 -2.33
CA PHE A 66 -15.01 16.03 -1.45
C PHE A 66 -16.38 16.59 -1.78
N GLN A 67 -17.33 15.73 -2.15
CA GLN A 67 -18.74 16.07 -2.21
C GLN A 67 -19.38 15.63 -0.90
N SER A 68 -19.95 16.60 -0.17
CA SER A 68 -20.65 16.38 1.12
C SER A 68 -21.90 15.54 0.94
#